data_AF-A0A0F9ATY7-F1
#
_entry.id   AF-A0A0F9ATY7-F1
#
_cell.length_a   1.000
_cell.length_b   1.000
_cell.length_c   1.000
_cell.angle_alpha   90.00
_cell.angle_beta   90.00
_cell.angle_gamma   90.00
#
_symmetry.space_group_name_H-M   'P 1'
#
loop_
_entity.id
_entity.type
_entity.pdbx_description
1 polymer ?
#
loop_
_entity_poly.entity_id
_entity_poly.type
_entity_poly.pdbx_seq_one_letter_code
_entity_poly.pdbx_strand_id
1 'polypeptide(L)'
;MDGASLWKGWLGVIVVDVASPFPALTSTLLDFETLGLIPGEWIFIGGDGASSDFVNAANNGFKRIRSIAPNRLEFDKSDLTMPAEDPAAGIDLKIYFGRVLKNELGSLVTRRTYNLERQLGAPDDAIPAEIQAEYITGAVPSEFT
;
A
#
# COMPACT_ATOMS: atom_id res chain seq x y z
N MET A 1 -12.19 22.64 -1.49
CA MET A 1 -13.11 21.87 -0.64
C MET A 1 -12.23 21.13 0.34
N ASP A 2 -12.39 21.51 1.61
CA ASP A 2 -11.57 21.20 2.78
C ASP A 2 -11.34 19.70 2.97
N GLY A 3 -10.16 19.33 3.46
CA GLY A 3 -9.74 17.94 3.59
C GLY A 3 -8.48 17.75 4.42
N ALA A 4 -8.51 18.30 5.63
CA ALA A 4 -7.82 17.84 6.83
C ALA A 4 -6.36 17.34 6.69
N SER A 5 -5.45 18.06 7.33
CA SER A 5 -4.16 17.53 7.74
C SER A 5 -4.36 16.18 8.44
N LEU A 6 -3.96 15.08 7.80
CA LEU A 6 -4.02 13.72 8.34
C LEU A 6 -2.95 13.47 9.40
N TRP A 7 -2.69 14.44 10.27
CA TRP A 7 -1.88 14.25 11.47
C TRP A 7 -2.78 13.68 12.56
N LYS A 8 -3.00 12.37 12.53
CA LYS A 8 -3.58 11.67 13.67
C LYS A 8 -2.45 11.37 14.64
N GLY A 9 -2.23 12.27 15.61
CA GLY A 9 -1.39 11.96 16.77
C GLY A 9 -2.04 10.80 17.53
N TRP A 10 -1.32 9.71 17.71
CA TRP A 10 -1.83 8.51 18.39
C TRP A 10 -1.40 8.58 19.84
N LEU A 11 -2.37 8.72 20.75
CA LEU A 11 -2.14 8.60 22.19
C LEU A 11 -1.97 7.12 22.55
N GLY A 12 -0.87 6.51 22.12
CA GLY A 12 -0.53 5.13 22.43
C GLY A 12 0.96 4.89 22.28
N VAL A 13 1.55 4.20 23.26
CA VAL A 13 2.97 3.87 23.23
C VAL A 13 3.22 2.88 22.11
N ILE A 14 4.05 3.27 21.14
CA ILE A 14 4.54 2.38 20.08
C ILE A 14 5.90 1.85 20.52
N VAL A 15 6.01 0.55 20.73
CA VAL A 15 7.24 -0.11 21.20
C VAL A 15 7.96 -0.76 20.03
N VAL A 16 9.29 -0.62 19.99
CA VAL A 16 10.15 -1.38 19.08
C VAL A 16 10.43 -2.75 19.70
N ASP A 17 9.82 -3.76 19.12
CA ASP A 17 10.03 -5.16 19.46
C ASP A 17 11.05 -5.79 18.50
N VAL A 18 12.01 -6.53 19.05
CA VAL A 18 13.04 -7.25 18.28
C VAL A 18 13.03 -8.75 18.56
N ALA A 19 11.98 -9.25 19.23
CA ALA A 19 11.82 -10.66 19.54
C ALA A 19 11.36 -11.48 18.32
N SER A 20 12.32 -11.98 17.53
CA SER A 20 12.17 -13.03 16.49
C SER A 20 11.29 -12.73 15.26
N PRO A 21 11.63 -13.27 14.07
CA PRO A 21 12.93 -13.17 13.40
C PRO A 21 13.19 -11.76 12.83
N PHE A 22 12.24 -10.83 12.98
CA PHE A 22 12.30 -9.49 12.39
C PHE A 22 11.89 -8.43 13.41
N PRO A 23 12.51 -7.23 13.38
CA PRO A 23 12.09 -6.11 14.21
C PRO A 23 10.67 -5.65 13.81
N ALA A 24 9.92 -5.13 14.77
CA ALA A 24 8.56 -4.69 14.58
C ALA A 24 8.23 -3.46 15.43
N LEU A 25 7.27 -2.65 14.96
CA LEU A 25 6.52 -1.76 15.84
C LEU A 25 5.33 -2.52 16.42
N THR A 26 5.15 -2.41 17.72
CA THR A 26 3.98 -2.95 18.42
C THR A 26 3.23 -1.82 19.12
N SER A 27 1.92 -1.95 19.22
CA SER A 27 1.08 -0.96 19.87
C SER A 27 -0.13 -1.62 20.51
N THR A 28 -0.56 -1.14 21.67
CA THR A 28 -1.77 -1.63 22.35
C THR A 28 -3.06 -0.90 21.94
N LEU A 29 -2.95 0.23 21.23
CA LEU A 29 -4.09 1.11 20.92
C LEU A 29 -4.28 1.36 19.42
N LEU A 30 -3.20 1.56 18.68
CA LEU A 30 -3.22 1.69 17.22
C LEU A 30 -3.39 0.32 16.56
N ASP A 31 -4.36 0.27 15.65
CA ASP A 31 -4.55 -0.78 14.65
C ASP A 31 -3.86 -0.39 13.32
N PHE A 32 -2.76 -1.06 12.97
CA PHE A 32 -1.98 -0.77 11.75
C PHE A 32 -2.70 -1.17 10.45
N GLU A 33 -3.67 -2.07 10.48
CA GLU A 33 -4.43 -2.46 9.28
C GLU A 33 -5.33 -1.31 8.79
N THR A 34 -5.69 -0.39 9.70
CA THR A 34 -6.53 0.78 9.38
C THR A 34 -5.78 1.89 8.65
N LEU A 35 -4.45 1.81 8.56
CA LEU A 35 -3.61 2.85 7.97
C LEU A 35 -3.51 2.77 6.43
N GLY A 36 -4.05 1.71 5.82
CA GLY A 36 -3.95 1.48 4.37
C GLY A 36 -2.54 1.13 3.89
N LEU A 37 -1.69 0.69 4.83
CA LEU A 37 -0.35 0.19 4.55
C LEU A 37 -0.41 -1.16 3.83
N ILE A 38 0.66 -1.52 3.14
CA ILE A 38 0.79 -2.78 2.41
C ILE A 38 2.13 -3.47 2.69
N PRO A 39 2.18 -4.81 2.71
CA PRO A 39 3.43 -5.53 2.74
C PRO A 39 4.32 -5.17 1.53
N GLY A 40 5.60 -4.91 1.79
CA GLY A 40 6.63 -4.59 0.79
C GLY A 40 6.88 -3.11 0.54
N GLU A 41 6.04 -2.19 1.03
CA GLU A 41 6.29 -0.76 0.89
C GLU A 41 7.35 -0.24 1.85
N TRP A 42 7.90 0.93 1.52
CA TRP A 42 8.84 1.65 2.36
C TRP A 42 8.14 2.75 3.13
N ILE A 43 8.39 2.80 4.44
CA ILE A 43 7.96 3.88 5.33
C ILE A 43 9.19 4.61 5.87
N PHE A 44 9.00 5.85 6.28
CA PHE A 44 9.98 6.62 7.02
C PHE A 44 9.46 6.86 8.44
N ILE A 45 10.28 6.52 9.43
CA ILE A 45 10.01 6.70 10.87
C ILE A 45 10.81 7.89 11.39
N GLY A 46 10.14 8.80 12.09
CA GLY A 46 10.75 9.99 12.70
C GLY A 46 10.22 11.28 12.10
N GLY A 47 10.42 12.39 12.82
CA GLY A 47 10.01 13.72 12.40
C GLY A 47 10.95 14.81 12.92
N ASP A 48 10.59 16.08 12.71
CA ASP A 48 11.49 17.21 12.98
C ASP A 48 11.51 17.69 14.45
N GLY A 49 10.64 17.15 15.32
CA GLY A 49 10.55 17.51 16.74
C GLY A 49 11.11 16.43 17.66
N ALA A 50 11.65 16.83 18.82
CA ALA A 50 12.26 15.95 19.83
C ALA A 50 11.31 14.91 20.48
N SER A 51 10.02 14.96 20.14
CA SER A 51 9.00 14.00 20.58
C SER A 51 8.35 13.30 19.38
N SER A 52 8.93 13.40 18.18
CA SER A 52 8.36 12.83 16.94
C SER A 52 9.17 11.69 16.33
N ASP A 53 10.23 11.29 17.03
CA ASP A 53 11.19 10.27 16.68
C ASP A 53 11.48 9.35 17.89
N PHE A 54 12.09 8.21 17.61
CA PHE A 54 12.67 7.36 18.65
C PHE A 54 13.97 7.98 19.16
N VAL A 55 14.29 7.76 20.44
CA VAL A 55 15.54 8.24 21.05
C VAL A 55 16.72 7.52 20.39
N ASN A 56 16.55 6.24 20.07
CA ASN A 56 17.57 5.51 19.33
C ASN A 56 17.50 5.85 17.84
N ALA A 57 18.53 6.52 17.33
CA ALA A 57 18.62 6.88 15.92
C ALA A 57 18.50 5.69 14.95
N ALA A 58 18.85 4.47 15.37
CA ALA A 58 18.73 3.27 14.54
C ALA A 58 17.27 2.84 14.30
N ASN A 59 16.34 3.25 15.18
CA ASN A 59 14.91 2.97 15.05
C ASN A 59 14.19 3.94 14.10
N ASN A 60 14.83 5.08 13.79
CA ASN A 60 14.33 6.06 12.83
C ASN A 60 14.81 5.76 11.40
N GLY A 61 14.32 6.53 10.42
CA GLY A 61 14.70 6.42 9.02
C GLY A 61 13.84 5.43 8.23
N PHE A 62 14.34 4.99 7.08
CA PHE A 62 13.58 4.12 6.18
C PHE A 62 13.51 2.68 6.70
N LYS A 63 12.32 2.08 6.61
CA LYS A 63 12.04 0.69 6.94
C LYS A 63 11.13 0.08 5.87
N ARG A 64 11.38 -1.17 5.48
CA ARG A 64 10.49 -1.89 4.56
C ARG A 64 9.53 -2.79 5.34
N ILE A 65 8.24 -2.62 5.11
CA ILE A 65 7.20 -3.44 5.73
C ILE A 65 7.29 -4.86 5.18
N ARG A 66 7.33 -5.84 6.08
CA ARG A 66 7.25 -7.27 5.78
C ARG A 66 5.83 -7.78 5.89
N SER A 67 5.17 -7.47 7.00
CA SER A 67 3.83 -7.95 7.34
C SER A 67 3.11 -6.90 8.18
N ILE A 68 1.78 -6.96 8.12
CA ILE A 68 0.89 -6.05 8.83
C ILE A 68 -0.12 -6.93 9.56
N ALA A 69 -0.28 -6.66 10.85
CA ALA A 69 -1.30 -7.20 11.72
C ALA A 69 -1.82 -6.05 12.60
N PRO A 70 -2.97 -6.19 13.27
CA PRO A 70 -3.60 -5.07 13.96
C PRO A 70 -2.65 -4.34 14.90
N ASN A 71 -1.93 -5.06 15.76
CA ASN A 71 -1.06 -4.47 16.76
C ASN A 71 0.44 -4.68 16.49
N ARG A 72 0.81 -5.11 15.28
CA ARG A 72 2.19 -5.45 14.95
C ARG A 72 2.52 -5.16 13.49
N LEU A 73 3.55 -4.34 13.29
CA LEU A 73 4.08 -3.98 11.98
C LEU A 73 5.52 -4.47 11.89
N GLU A 74 5.77 -5.58 11.17
CA GLU A 74 7.10 -6.17 11.05
C GLU A 74 7.89 -5.57 9.88
N PHE A 75 9.21 -5.48 10.03
CA PHE A 75 10.12 -4.99 8.99
C PHE A 75 11.17 -6.02 8.60
N ASP A 76 11.41 -6.20 7.31
CA ASP A 76 12.47 -7.09 6.82
C ASP A 76 13.74 -6.36 6.37
N LYS A 77 13.69 -5.02 6.25
CA LYS A 77 14.84 -4.18 5.91
C LYS A 77 14.83 -2.89 6.70
N SER A 78 16.02 -2.51 7.15
CA SER A 78 16.34 -1.25 7.83
C SER A 78 17.77 -0.87 7.48
N ASP A 79 18.05 0.44 7.40
CA ASP A 79 19.40 0.96 7.15
C ASP A 79 20.38 0.60 8.28
N LEU A 80 19.90 0.56 9.52
CA LEU A 80 20.63 0.17 10.72
C LEU A 80 19.89 -0.94 11.49
N THR A 81 20.63 -1.74 12.25
CA THR A 81 20.03 -2.75 13.14
C THR A 81 19.19 -2.05 14.20
N MET A 82 17.90 -2.35 14.25
CA MET A 82 16.96 -1.80 15.22
C MET A 82 17.17 -2.45 16.59
N PRO A 83 17.48 -1.69 17.66
CA PRO A 83 17.45 -2.19 19.03
C PRO A 83 16.04 -2.11 19.63
N ALA A 84 15.77 -2.96 20.63
CA ALA A 84 14.57 -2.85 21.44
C ALA A 84 14.47 -1.47 22.07
N GLU A 85 13.29 -0.87 22.02
CA GLU A 85 13.03 0.44 22.63
C GLU A 85 11.57 0.55 23.05
N ASP A 86 11.36 0.86 24.32
CA ASP A 86 10.06 1.26 24.85
C ASP A 86 10.12 2.77 25.09
N PRO A 87 9.55 3.59 24.20
CA PRO A 87 9.65 5.03 24.32
C PRO A 87 8.83 5.53 25.52
N ALA A 88 9.28 6.64 26.10
CA ALA A 88 8.54 7.29 27.16
C ALA A 88 7.13 7.68 26.69
N ALA A 89 6.15 7.57 27.59
CA ALA A 89 4.79 8.02 27.33
C ALA A 89 4.77 9.48 26.86
N GLY A 90 3.98 9.80 25.84
CA GLY A 90 3.81 11.16 25.33
C GLY A 90 4.68 11.53 24.12
N ILE A 91 5.29 10.57 23.43
CA ILE A 91 5.86 10.80 22.09
C ILE A 91 4.74 10.78 21.03
N ASP A 92 4.77 11.75 20.12
CA ASP A 92 3.93 11.84 18.92
C ASP A 92 4.72 11.30 17.71
N LEU A 93 5.03 10.00 17.73
CA LEU A 93 5.83 9.36 16.67
C LEU A 93 5.20 9.59 15.30
N LYS A 94 5.99 10.16 14.38
CA LYS A 94 5.55 10.38 13.00
C LYS A 94 6.04 9.27 12.09
N ILE A 95 5.12 8.76 11.29
CA ILE A 95 5.39 7.76 10.25
C ILE A 95 4.89 8.33 8.93
N TYR A 96 5.77 8.36 7.93
CA TYR A 96 5.49 8.87 6.61
C TYR A 96 5.55 7.73 5.60
N PHE A 97 4.57 7.69 4.70
CA PHE A 97 4.53 6.74 3.59
C PHE A 97 4.03 7.46 2.34
N GLY A 98 4.63 7.10 1.21
CA GLY A 98 4.35 7.73 -0.07
C GLY A 98 3.14 7.12 -0.77
N ARG A 99 2.56 7.88 -1.69
CA ARG A 99 1.70 7.29 -2.72
C ARG A 99 2.59 6.57 -3.73
N VAL A 100 2.31 5.30 -4.00
CA VAL A 100 3.09 4.50 -4.95
C VAL A 100 2.25 4.09 -6.15
N LEU A 101 2.85 4.12 -7.34
CA LEU A 101 2.37 3.39 -8.51
C LEU A 101 3.04 2.02 -8.48
N LYS A 102 2.24 0.95 -8.39
CA LYS A 102 2.75 -0.42 -8.32
C LYS A 102 1.91 -1.36 -9.16
N ASN A 103 2.54 -2.46 -9.56
CA ASN A 103 1.82 -3.61 -10.07
C ASN A 103 1.21 -4.37 -8.89
N GLU A 104 -0.10 -4.56 -8.94
CA GLU A 104 -0.82 -5.35 -7.93
C GLU A 104 -0.57 -6.86 -8.16
N LEU A 105 -0.90 -7.69 -7.16
CA LEU A 105 -0.77 -9.16 -7.23
C LEU A 105 -2.12 -9.85 -7.05
N GLY A 106 -2.32 -10.98 -7.73
CA GLY A 106 -3.52 -11.81 -7.58
C GLY A 106 -4.80 -11.10 -8.01
N SER A 107 -5.82 -11.13 -7.16
CA SER A 107 -7.13 -10.51 -7.41
C SER A 107 -7.12 -8.98 -7.41
N LEU A 108 -6.02 -8.36 -6.98
CA LEU A 108 -5.87 -6.91 -6.95
C LEU A 108 -5.44 -6.33 -8.32
N VAL A 109 -5.03 -7.18 -9.27
CA VAL A 109 -4.71 -6.77 -10.64
C VAL A 109 -5.98 -6.36 -11.37
N THR A 110 -6.23 -5.06 -11.45
CA THR A 110 -7.38 -4.52 -12.18
C THR A 110 -7.09 -4.35 -13.68
N ARG A 111 -6.80 -5.45 -14.38
CA ARG A 111 -6.75 -5.43 -15.86
C ARG A 111 -8.17 -5.57 -16.41
N ARG A 112 -8.71 -4.48 -16.96
CA ARG A 112 -9.98 -4.53 -17.68
C ARG A 112 -9.74 -5.04 -19.08
N THR A 113 -10.21 -6.25 -19.36
CA THR A 113 -10.31 -6.78 -20.72
C THR A 113 -11.74 -6.65 -21.18
N TYR A 114 -11.92 -6.25 -22.43
CA TYR A 114 -13.24 -6.11 -23.05
C TYR A 114 -13.41 -7.18 -24.12
N ASN A 115 -14.66 -7.61 -24.33
CA ASN A 115 -15.04 -8.33 -25.53
C ASN A 115 -15.71 -7.32 -26.46
N LEU A 116 -15.19 -7.18 -27.68
CA LEU A 116 -15.76 -6.30 -28.70
C LEU A 116 -16.56 -7.16 -29.68
N GLU A 117 -17.79 -6.74 -29.94
CA GLU A 117 -18.60 -7.27 -31.04
C GLU A 117 -18.82 -6.16 -32.08
N ARG A 118 -18.61 -6.46 -33.36
CA ARG A 118 -19.05 -5.59 -34.45
C ARG A 118 -19.67 -6.38 -35.60
N GLN A 119 -20.67 -5.79 -36.23
CA GLN A 119 -21.29 -6.33 -37.44
C GLN A 119 -20.46 -5.92 -38.67
N LEU A 120 -20.12 -6.87 -39.55
CA LEU A 120 -19.32 -6.64 -40.76
C LEU A 120 -20.17 -6.46 -42.03
N GLY A 121 -21.48 -6.73 -41.95
CA GLY A 121 -22.39 -6.69 -43.09
C GLY A 121 -22.53 -8.05 -43.77
N ALA A 122 -23.22 -8.08 -44.92
CA ALA A 122 -23.30 -9.27 -45.76
C ALA A 122 -22.06 -9.33 -46.67
N PRO A 123 -21.41 -10.48 -46.82
CA PRO A 123 -20.24 -10.63 -47.70
C PRO A 123 -20.64 -10.66 -49.19
N ASP A 124 -21.89 -10.99 -49.48
CA ASP A 124 -22.46 -11.07 -50.83
C ASP A 124 -23.76 -10.25 -50.89
N ASP A 125 -23.78 -9.25 -51.77
CA ASP A 125 -24.94 -8.38 -51.98
C ASP A 125 -26.16 -9.13 -52.56
N ALA A 126 -25.94 -10.30 -53.16
CA ALA A 126 -27.01 -11.18 -53.61
C ALA A 126 -27.66 -11.98 -52.46
N ILE A 127 -27.02 -12.05 -51.29
CA ILE A 127 -27.48 -12.77 -50.10
C ILE A 127 -27.45 -11.83 -48.88
N PRO A 128 -28.30 -10.78 -48.85
CA PRO A 128 -28.27 -9.75 -47.82
C PRO A 128 -28.64 -10.25 -46.41
N ALA A 129 -29.14 -11.48 -46.29
CA ALA A 129 -29.50 -12.11 -45.02
C ALA A 129 -28.30 -12.74 -44.29
N GLU A 130 -27.18 -13.01 -44.98
CA GLU A 130 -25.99 -13.62 -44.38
C GLU A 130 -25.09 -12.58 -43.72
N ILE A 131 -25.58 -11.99 -42.63
CA ILE A 131 -24.83 -10.99 -41.87
C ILE A 131 -23.70 -11.65 -41.08
N GLN A 132 -22.48 -11.16 -41.28
CA GLN A 132 -21.31 -11.55 -40.51
C GLN A 132 -21.07 -10.61 -39.32
N ALA A 133 -20.44 -11.16 -38.28
CA ALA A 133 -19.98 -10.41 -37.13
C ALA A 133 -18.56 -10.85 -36.75
N GLU A 134 -17.81 -9.94 -36.14
CA GLU A 134 -16.51 -10.22 -35.54
C GLU A 134 -16.64 -10.18 -34.02
N TYR A 135 -16.09 -11.20 -33.36
CA TYR A 135 -16.02 -11.34 -31.91
C TYR A 135 -14.56 -11.32 -31.46
N ILE A 136 -14.12 -10.23 -30.84
CA ILE A 136 -12.75 -10.09 -30.33
C ILE A 136 -12.79 -10.24 -28.82
N THR A 137 -12.08 -11.23 -28.29
CA THR A 137 -11.97 -11.47 -26.85
C THR A 137 -10.68 -10.90 -26.28
N GLY A 138 -10.71 -10.49 -25.00
CA GLY A 138 -9.50 -10.10 -24.28
C GLY A 138 -8.87 -8.78 -24.76
N ALA A 139 -9.63 -7.92 -25.43
CA ALA A 139 -9.14 -6.65 -25.96
C ALA A 139 -8.69 -5.72 -24.84
N VAL A 140 -7.52 -5.09 -25.03
CA VAL A 140 -6.98 -4.05 -24.13
C VAL A 140 -6.80 -2.77 -24.94
N PRO A 141 -7.82 -1.92 -25.01
CA PRO A 141 -7.74 -0.68 -25.78
C PRO A 141 -6.73 0.27 -25.13
N SER A 142 -5.90 0.93 -25.94
CA SER A 142 -4.97 1.96 -25.48
C SER A 142 -5.71 3.27 -25.09
N GLU A 143 -6.91 3.47 -25.61
CA GLU A 143 -7.82 4.58 -25.33
C GLU A 143 -9.26 4.08 -25.44
N PHE A 144 -10.13 4.46 -24.49
CA PHE A 144 -11.56 4.13 -24.47
C PHE A 144 -12.33 5.37 -24.06
N THR A 145 -12.82 6.12 -25.04
CA THR A 145 -13.65 7.33 -24.86
C THR A 145 -15.13 7.01 -24.91
#